data_AF-A0A7S1UTY1-F1
#
_entry.id   AF-A0A7S1UTY1-F1
#
_cell.length_a   1.000
_cell.length_b   1.000
_cell.length_c   1.000
_cell.angle_alpha   90.00
_cell.angle_beta   90.00
_cell.angle_gamma   90.00
#
_symmetry.space_group_name_H-M   'P 1'
#
loop_
_entity.id
_entity.type
_entity.pdbx_description
1 polymer ?
#
loop_
_entity_poly.entity_id
_entity_poly.type
_entity_poly.pdbx_seq_one_letter_code
_entity_poly.pdbx_strand_id
1 'polypeptide(L)'
;YAAIACLACRAALSVSPGRRIANELVGGHMAVCVHVYDDREAMVIGYPSEPVLANASAGILTSSGTFEGWKIALQQLVKCVQDGEIDTGKIDELVHRLLLLLTNDQARLDLSNGQNLSAYKFLSTLVGKKKLDDNVSKADQGWLKERTCDFNHFVAVSYLVSYKQLEKLARRKAAVACKPGHNGIDLEIPLTVGGDSAAPSESNSSCHESVGRSSNVAVERTGMDS
;
A
#
# COMPACT_ATOMS: atom_id res chain seq x y z
N TYR A 1 4.26 21.37 -5.76
CA TYR A 1 3.71 20.01 -5.84
C TYR A 1 4.16 19.09 -4.70
N ALA A 2 4.63 19.64 -3.56
CA ALA A 2 5.13 18.84 -2.44
C ALA A 2 4.07 17.90 -1.83
N ALA A 3 2.80 18.33 -1.72
CA ALA A 3 1.75 17.48 -1.20
C ALA A 3 1.40 16.32 -2.16
N ILE A 4 1.45 16.56 -3.48
CA ILE A 4 1.34 15.47 -4.48
C ILE A 4 2.53 14.53 -4.40
N ALA A 5 3.76 15.03 -4.25
CA ALA A 5 4.93 14.19 -4.11
C ALA A 5 4.81 13.22 -2.92
N CYS A 6 4.26 13.70 -1.81
CA CYS A 6 3.96 12.88 -0.63
C CYS A 6 2.97 11.74 -0.96
N LEU A 7 1.92 12.01 -1.72
CA LEU A 7 0.99 10.97 -2.15
C LEU A 7 1.61 10.06 -3.22
N ALA A 8 2.38 10.61 -4.16
CA ALA A 8 2.95 9.87 -5.28
C ALA A 8 3.96 8.81 -4.83
N CYS A 9 4.82 9.14 -3.85
CA CYS A 9 5.78 8.18 -3.30
C CYS A 9 5.14 7.10 -2.41
N ARG A 10 3.89 7.30 -1.97
CA ARG A 10 3.18 6.39 -1.06
C ARG A 10 2.07 5.59 -1.74
N ALA A 11 1.31 6.19 -2.64
CA ALA A 11 0.11 5.59 -3.20
C ALA A 11 0.33 4.98 -4.60
N ALA A 12 1.55 5.04 -5.15
CA ALA A 12 1.84 4.67 -6.54
C ALA A 12 0.92 5.40 -7.54
N LEU A 13 0.94 6.73 -7.48
CA LEU A 13 0.19 7.57 -8.42
C LEU A 13 0.79 7.49 -9.82
N SER A 14 -0.07 7.45 -10.85
CA SER A 14 0.35 7.56 -12.25
C SER A 14 0.31 9.02 -12.66
N VAL A 15 1.47 9.58 -12.99
CA VAL A 15 1.58 10.95 -13.48
C VAL A 15 1.47 10.92 -15.01
N SER A 16 0.55 11.70 -15.56
CA SER A 16 0.34 11.78 -17.00
C SER A 16 1.61 12.29 -17.70
N PRO A 17 2.13 11.59 -18.72
CA PRO A 17 3.28 12.06 -19.49
C PRO A 17 3.03 13.42 -20.16
N GLY A 18 4.10 14.21 -20.33
CA GLY A 18 4.03 15.52 -21.01
C GLY A 18 3.37 16.63 -20.18
N ARG A 19 3.02 16.36 -18.92
CA ARG A 19 2.49 17.37 -18.00
C ARG A 19 3.61 18.06 -17.24
N ARG A 20 3.43 19.35 -16.97
CA ARG A 20 4.39 20.17 -16.21
C ARG A 20 4.70 19.57 -14.83
N ILE A 21 3.71 18.95 -14.18
CA ILE A 21 3.90 18.28 -12.89
C ILE A 21 5.04 17.25 -12.92
N ALA A 22 5.29 16.56 -14.04
CA ALA A 22 6.35 15.56 -14.14
C ALA A 22 7.74 16.21 -13.95
N ASN A 23 7.98 17.35 -14.61
CA ASN A 23 9.22 18.11 -14.48
C ASN A 23 9.42 18.62 -13.05
N GLU A 24 8.35 19.12 -12.42
CA GLU A 24 8.39 19.64 -11.04
C GLU A 24 8.70 18.52 -10.03
N LEU A 25 8.12 17.34 -10.23
CA LEU A 25 8.34 16.19 -9.35
C LEU A 25 9.77 15.63 -9.48
N VAL A 26 10.32 15.56 -10.69
CA VAL A 26 11.70 15.13 -10.93
C VAL A 26 12.71 16.17 -10.43
N GLY A 27 12.51 17.44 -10.77
CA GLY A 27 13.44 18.52 -10.44
C GLY A 27 13.46 18.92 -8.97
N GLY A 28 12.37 18.72 -8.24
CA GLY A 28 12.24 19.23 -6.87
C GLY A 28 11.73 18.24 -5.81
N HIS A 29 11.31 17.03 -6.20
CA HIS A 29 10.60 16.13 -5.28
C HIS A 29 11.01 14.65 -5.39
N MET A 30 12.23 14.36 -5.85
CA MET A 30 12.83 13.01 -5.87
C MET A 30 12.07 11.96 -6.71
N ALA A 31 11.18 12.39 -7.61
CA ALA A 31 10.69 11.46 -8.62
C ALA A 31 11.84 11.07 -9.56
N VAL A 32 11.82 9.83 -10.03
CA VAL A 32 12.79 9.34 -11.00
C VAL A 32 12.20 9.45 -12.39
N CYS A 33 12.94 10.06 -13.31
CA CYS A 33 12.64 9.98 -14.73
C CYS A 33 13.00 8.57 -15.23
N VAL A 34 11.99 7.79 -15.60
CA VAL A 34 12.13 6.40 -16.05
C VAL A 34 12.39 6.34 -17.55
N HIS A 35 11.74 7.23 -18.30
CA HIS A 35 11.84 7.28 -19.75
C HIS A 35 11.54 8.68 -20.26
N VAL A 36 12.22 9.10 -21.32
CA VAL A 36 11.93 10.33 -22.07
C VAL A 36 11.58 9.89 -23.49
N TYR A 37 10.46 10.39 -24.01
CA TYR A 37 10.03 10.09 -25.39
C TYR A 37 10.99 10.72 -26.41
N ASP A 38 11.01 10.18 -27.63
CA ASP A 38 11.95 10.60 -28.69
C ASP A 38 11.82 12.08 -29.07
N ASP A 39 10.60 12.62 -29.00
CA ASP A 39 10.31 14.04 -29.24
C ASP A 39 10.79 14.97 -28.10
N ARG A 40 11.18 14.39 -26.95
CA ARG A 40 11.59 15.08 -25.71
C ARG A 40 10.54 15.99 -25.09
N GLU A 41 9.30 15.94 -25.57
CA GLU A 41 8.18 16.74 -25.06
C GLU A 41 7.49 16.06 -23.88
N ALA A 42 7.65 14.74 -23.75
CA ALA A 42 7.09 13.96 -22.67
C ALA A 42 8.12 13.09 -21.95
N MET A 43 7.88 12.84 -20.67
CA MET A 43 8.62 11.87 -19.87
C MET A 43 7.66 11.03 -19.02
N VAL A 44 8.06 9.79 -18.80
CA VAL A 44 7.46 8.89 -17.83
C VAL A 44 8.28 8.97 -16.55
N ILE A 45 7.60 9.29 -15.45
CA ILE A 45 8.22 9.40 -14.14
C ILE A 45 7.61 8.38 -13.18
N GLY A 46 8.35 8.07 -12.12
CA GLY A 46 7.85 7.22 -11.06
C GLY A 46 8.60 7.43 -9.76
N TYR A 47 7.98 7.03 -8.66
CA TYR A 47 8.67 6.86 -7.40
C TYR A 47 9.08 5.40 -7.25
N PRO A 48 10.38 5.10 -7.09
CA PRO A 48 10.79 3.75 -6.71
C PRO A 48 10.20 3.41 -5.34
N SER A 49 10.04 2.12 -5.06
CA SER A 49 9.72 1.65 -3.71
C SER A 49 10.78 2.18 -2.75
N GLU A 50 10.49 3.19 -1.95
CA GLU A 50 11.47 3.78 -1.02
C GLU A 50 10.80 3.96 0.36
N PRO A 51 10.94 2.97 1.26
CA PRO A 51 10.34 3.04 2.60
C PRO A 51 10.73 4.25 3.42
N VAL A 52 11.96 4.78 3.33
CA VAL A 52 12.40 5.94 4.13
C VAL A 52 11.70 7.20 3.64
N LEU A 53 11.68 7.42 2.31
CA LEU A 53 10.95 8.53 1.70
C LEU A 53 9.44 8.45 1.99
N ALA A 54 8.85 7.26 1.87
CA ALA A 54 7.44 7.03 2.19
C ALA A 54 7.13 7.29 3.67
N ASN A 55 8.03 6.90 4.59
CA ASN A 55 7.89 7.16 6.01
C ASN A 55 8.00 8.66 6.34
N ALA A 56 8.96 9.36 5.73
CA ALA A 56 9.09 10.80 5.88
C ALA A 56 7.83 11.52 5.38
N SER A 57 7.30 11.09 4.23
CA SER A 57 6.04 11.60 3.70
C SER A 57 4.86 11.36 4.66
N ALA A 58 4.76 10.18 5.29
CA ALA A 58 3.75 9.92 6.30
C ALA A 58 3.85 10.94 7.45
N GLY A 59 5.05 11.17 7.97
CA GLY A 59 5.30 12.18 9.01
C GLY A 59 4.90 13.60 8.61
N ILE A 60 5.16 14.01 7.36
CA ILE A 60 4.71 15.30 6.83
C ILE A 60 3.17 15.37 6.78
N LEU A 61 2.51 14.31 6.31
CA LEU A 61 1.05 14.28 6.17
C LEU A 61 0.33 14.21 7.52
N THR A 62 0.97 13.67 8.56
CA THR A 62 0.45 13.54 9.93
C THR A 62 1.13 14.49 10.93
N SER A 63 1.77 15.56 10.46
CA SER A 63 2.56 16.43 11.33
C SER A 63 1.73 17.00 12.48
N SER A 64 2.37 17.10 13.65
CA SER A 64 1.74 17.52 14.91
C SER A 64 0.56 16.64 15.36
N GLY A 65 0.48 15.39 14.89
CA GLY A 65 -0.61 14.47 15.23
C GLY A 65 -1.96 14.84 14.57
N THR A 66 -1.93 15.72 13.57
CA THR A 66 -3.13 16.18 12.85
C THR A 66 -3.16 15.63 11.42
N PHE A 67 -4.32 15.66 10.76
CA PHE A 67 -4.51 15.23 9.37
C PHE A 67 -4.65 16.38 8.38
N GLU A 68 -4.23 17.61 8.76
CA GLU A 68 -4.29 18.75 7.85
C GLU A 68 -3.40 18.56 6.61
N GLY A 69 -2.24 17.90 6.76
CA GLY A 69 -1.38 17.54 5.64
C GLY A 69 -2.08 16.62 4.63
N TRP A 70 -2.75 15.58 5.13
CA TRP A 70 -3.62 14.70 4.33
C TRP A 70 -4.72 15.46 3.60
N LYS A 71 -5.42 16.37 4.29
CA LYS A 71 -6.49 17.18 3.69
C LYS A 71 -5.96 18.06 2.55
N ILE A 72 -4.85 18.76 2.76
CA ILE A 72 -4.20 19.59 1.72
C ILE A 72 -3.79 18.70 0.53
N ALA A 73 -3.20 17.54 0.80
CA ALA A 73 -2.75 16.62 -0.24
C ALA A 73 -3.91 16.07 -1.07
N LEU A 74 -5.03 15.70 -0.44
CA LEU A 74 -6.24 15.23 -1.13
C LEU A 74 -6.89 16.34 -1.95
N GLN A 75 -6.98 17.57 -1.42
CA GLN A 75 -7.48 18.72 -2.17
C GLN A 75 -6.62 19.02 -3.40
N GLN A 76 -5.30 18.90 -3.26
CA GLN A 76 -4.39 19.05 -4.40
C GLN A 76 -4.54 17.90 -5.40
N LEU A 77 -4.69 16.66 -4.92
CA LEU A 77 -4.92 15.50 -5.78
C LEU A 77 -6.17 15.67 -6.64
N VAL A 78 -7.28 16.13 -6.06
CA VAL A 78 -8.52 16.39 -6.80
C VAL A 78 -8.28 17.38 -7.94
N LYS A 79 -7.54 18.47 -7.69
CA LYS A 79 -7.19 19.44 -8.74
C LYS A 79 -6.34 18.81 -9.83
N CYS A 80 -5.27 18.11 -9.47
CA CYS A 80 -4.40 17.45 -10.43
C CYS A 80 -5.14 16.39 -11.28
N VAL A 81 -6.13 15.69 -10.71
CA VAL A 81 -7.00 14.77 -11.47
C VAL A 81 -7.90 15.54 -12.43
N GLN A 82 -8.53 16.63 -11.99
CA GLN A 82 -9.39 17.48 -12.84
C GLN A 82 -8.61 18.11 -14.01
N ASP A 83 -7.35 18.47 -13.77
CA ASP A 83 -6.46 19.07 -14.77
C ASP A 83 -5.80 18.02 -15.69
N GLY A 84 -6.05 16.72 -15.47
CA GLY A 84 -5.46 15.63 -16.24
C GLY A 84 -3.95 15.44 -16.02
N GLU A 85 -3.44 15.94 -14.90
CA GLU A 85 -2.05 15.79 -14.45
C GLU A 85 -1.77 14.42 -13.84
N ILE A 86 -2.77 13.85 -13.16
CA ILE A 86 -2.73 12.51 -12.59
C ILE A 86 -3.70 11.63 -13.35
N ASP A 87 -3.18 10.52 -13.88
CA ASP A 87 -3.99 9.44 -14.40
C ASP A 87 -4.46 8.58 -13.22
N THR A 88 -5.76 8.54 -13.02
CA THR A 88 -6.37 7.76 -11.92
C THR A 88 -6.49 6.28 -12.26
N GLY A 89 -6.34 5.90 -13.54
CA GLY A 89 -6.68 4.58 -14.02
C GLY A 89 -8.08 4.19 -13.53
N LYS A 90 -8.14 3.12 -12.74
CA LYS A 90 -9.32 2.77 -11.95
C LYS A 90 -9.36 3.57 -10.64
N ILE A 91 -10.24 4.56 -10.60
CA ILE A 91 -10.33 5.51 -9.48
C ILE A 91 -10.66 4.82 -8.14
N ASP A 92 -11.44 3.75 -8.16
CA ASP A 92 -11.75 2.94 -6.99
C ASP A 92 -10.49 2.30 -6.40
N GLU A 93 -9.61 1.72 -7.22
CA GLU A 93 -8.33 1.17 -6.75
C GLU A 93 -7.42 2.26 -6.14
N LEU A 94 -7.42 3.48 -6.69
CA LEU A 94 -6.72 4.62 -6.09
C LEU A 94 -7.29 5.00 -4.72
N VAL A 95 -8.62 5.10 -4.60
CA VAL A 95 -9.29 5.44 -3.34
C VAL A 95 -9.00 4.41 -2.26
N HIS A 96 -9.01 3.11 -2.58
CA HIS A 96 -8.67 2.06 -1.62
C HIS A 96 -7.23 2.20 -1.11
N ARG A 97 -6.25 2.45 -1.99
CA ARG A 97 -4.85 2.67 -1.58
C ARG A 97 -4.72 3.86 -0.62
N LEU A 98 -5.37 4.98 -0.94
CA LEU A 98 -5.35 6.17 -0.10
C LEU A 98 -6.01 5.92 1.25
N LEU A 99 -7.15 5.23 1.29
CA LEU A 99 -7.86 4.87 2.52
C LEU A 99 -7.00 3.98 3.43
N LEU A 100 -6.34 2.98 2.86
CA LEU A 100 -5.49 2.05 3.61
C LEU A 100 -4.24 2.76 4.17
N LEU A 101 -3.63 3.69 3.42
CA LEU A 101 -2.53 4.53 3.91
C LEU A 101 -2.99 5.46 5.03
N LEU A 102 -4.12 6.14 4.87
CA LEU A 102 -4.71 7.01 5.89
C LEU A 102 -4.99 6.23 7.18
N THR A 103 -5.56 5.03 7.04
CA THR A 103 -5.82 4.10 8.15
C THR A 103 -4.53 3.72 8.86
N ASN A 104 -3.49 3.37 8.10
CA ASN A 104 -2.19 2.99 8.64
C ASN A 104 -1.57 4.13 9.45
N ASP A 105 -1.62 5.34 8.91
CA ASP A 105 -1.14 6.55 9.57
C ASP A 105 -1.91 6.83 10.86
N GLN A 106 -3.24 6.77 10.82
CA GLN A 106 -4.10 6.93 12.00
C GLN A 106 -3.84 5.88 13.07
N ALA A 107 -3.65 4.63 12.67
CA ALA A 107 -3.40 3.54 13.61
C ALA A 107 -2.05 3.68 14.31
N ARG A 108 -1.10 4.41 13.71
CA ARG A 108 0.26 4.64 14.22
C ARG A 108 0.40 5.84 15.13
N LEU A 109 -0.57 6.77 15.14
CA LEU A 109 -0.52 7.93 16.04
C LEU A 109 -0.49 7.53 17.52
N ASP A 110 -1.12 6.41 17.87
CA ASP A 110 -1.15 5.89 19.25
C ASP A 110 0.07 5.01 19.59
N LEU A 111 0.99 4.81 18.65
CA LEU A 111 2.14 3.92 18.82
C LEU A 111 3.39 4.71 19.20
N SER A 112 4.21 4.09 20.03
CA SER A 112 5.56 4.61 20.32
C SER A 112 6.47 4.45 19.09
N ASN A 113 7.49 5.30 18.99
CA ASN A 113 8.45 5.23 17.89
C ASN A 113 9.11 3.84 17.83
N GLY A 114 9.08 3.21 16.65
CA GLY A 114 9.65 1.88 16.42
C GLY A 114 8.72 0.72 16.79
N GLN A 115 7.55 0.98 17.35
CA GLN A 115 6.57 -0.06 17.61
C GLN A 115 5.88 -0.54 16.32
N ASN A 116 5.78 -1.85 16.17
CA ASN A 116 5.08 -2.48 15.07
C ASN A 116 3.56 -2.29 15.20
N LEU A 117 2.91 -2.00 14.07
CA LEU A 117 1.45 -1.93 13.99
C LEU A 117 0.88 -3.35 13.85
N SER A 118 0.07 -3.81 14.80
CA SER A 118 -0.59 -5.11 14.68
C SER A 118 -1.70 -5.10 13.63
N ALA A 119 -1.95 -6.24 12.98
CA ALA A 119 -3.04 -6.40 12.03
C ALA A 119 -4.40 -6.14 12.68
N TYR A 120 -4.56 -6.56 13.95
CA TYR A 120 -5.76 -6.25 14.74
C TYR A 120 -5.95 -4.73 14.92
N LYS A 121 -4.90 -3.99 15.32
CA LYS A 121 -5.00 -2.53 15.50
C LYS A 121 -5.32 -1.85 14.17
N PHE A 122 -4.65 -2.21 13.08
CA PHE A 122 -4.92 -1.70 11.74
C PHE A 122 -6.39 -1.92 11.33
N LEU A 123 -6.90 -3.15 11.40
CA LEU A 123 -8.27 -3.46 11.04
C LEU A 123 -9.28 -2.76 11.98
N SER A 124 -8.97 -2.68 13.27
CA SER A 124 -9.84 -1.99 14.24
C SER A 124 -9.95 -0.50 13.95
N THR A 125 -8.90 0.11 13.40
CA THR A 125 -8.92 1.50 12.90
C THR A 125 -9.70 1.60 11.60
N LEU A 126 -9.54 0.64 10.67
CA LEU A 126 -10.18 0.65 9.36
C LEU A 126 -11.71 0.53 9.44
N VAL A 127 -12.20 -0.49 10.16
CA VAL A 127 -13.63 -0.85 10.17
C VAL A 127 -14.34 -0.46 11.47
N GLY A 128 -13.59 0.01 12.46
CA GLY A 128 -14.07 0.26 13.82
C GLY A 128 -14.00 -1.00 14.70
N LYS A 129 -13.45 -0.84 15.91
CA LYS A 129 -13.25 -1.94 16.88
C LYS A 129 -14.51 -2.76 17.12
N LYS A 130 -15.66 -2.13 17.34
CA LYS A 130 -16.94 -2.83 17.58
C LYS A 130 -17.28 -3.75 16.41
N LYS A 131 -17.24 -3.23 15.18
CA LYS A 131 -17.56 -4.01 13.98
C LYS A 131 -16.57 -5.17 13.79
N LEU A 132 -15.29 -4.97 14.09
CA LEU A 132 -14.30 -6.05 14.06
C LEU A 132 -14.61 -7.11 15.12
N ASP A 133 -14.83 -6.71 16.37
CA ASP A 133 -15.07 -7.62 17.49
C ASP A 133 -16.37 -8.42 17.33
N ASP A 134 -17.39 -7.83 16.70
CA ASP A 134 -18.70 -8.46 16.43
C ASP A 134 -18.63 -9.49 15.28
N ASN A 135 -17.65 -9.38 14.37
CA ASN A 135 -17.57 -10.19 13.14
C ASN A 135 -16.37 -11.15 13.07
N VAL A 136 -15.44 -11.08 14.04
CA VAL A 136 -14.21 -11.89 14.06
C VAL A 136 -14.15 -12.70 15.35
N SER A 137 -13.89 -14.00 15.25
CA SER A 137 -13.82 -14.88 16.42
C SER A 137 -12.70 -14.49 17.39
N LYS A 138 -12.79 -14.88 18.66
CA LYS A 138 -11.72 -14.60 19.64
C LYS A 138 -10.38 -15.24 19.27
N ALA A 139 -10.40 -16.41 18.63
CA ALA A 139 -9.20 -17.07 18.14
C ALA A 139 -8.55 -16.25 17.01
N ASP A 140 -9.32 -15.79 16.04
CA ASP A 140 -8.83 -14.96 14.93
C ASP A 140 -8.37 -13.58 15.40
N GLN A 141 -9.04 -13.00 16.41
CA GLN A 141 -8.56 -11.78 17.07
C GLN A 141 -7.17 -11.99 17.69
N GLY A 142 -6.90 -13.15 18.29
CA GLY A 142 -5.57 -13.53 18.79
C GLY A 142 -4.55 -13.61 17.66
N TRP A 143 -4.88 -14.35 16.60
CA TRP A 143 -4.07 -14.50 15.39
C TRP A 143 -3.69 -13.15 14.76
N LEU A 144 -4.61 -12.19 14.73
CA LEU A 144 -4.40 -10.83 14.21
C LEU A 144 -3.53 -9.96 15.13
N LYS A 145 -3.54 -10.19 16.44
CA LYS A 145 -2.70 -9.43 17.39
C LYS A 145 -1.24 -9.85 17.32
N GLU A 146 -0.97 -11.10 16.99
CA GLU A 146 0.38 -11.67 16.85
C GLU A 146 1.05 -11.32 15.52
N ARG A 147 0.31 -10.73 14.58
CA ARG A 147 0.79 -10.34 13.25
C ARG A 147 0.92 -8.84 13.12
N THR A 148 1.97 -8.45 12.41
CA THR A 148 2.29 -7.07 12.08
C THR A 148 1.78 -6.73 10.68
N CYS A 149 1.16 -5.56 10.56
CA CYS A 149 0.75 -4.91 9.32
C CYS A 149 1.50 -3.57 9.25
N ASP A 150 2.77 -3.60 8.85
CA ASP A 150 3.64 -2.40 8.86
C ASP A 150 4.10 -2.04 7.45
N PHE A 151 3.14 -1.63 6.61
CA PHE A 151 3.42 -1.03 5.32
C PHE A 151 3.37 0.51 5.43
N ASN A 152 4.03 1.22 4.51
CA ASN A 152 3.98 2.69 4.45
C ASN A 152 3.81 3.26 3.03
N HIS A 153 3.87 2.40 2.01
CA HIS A 153 3.57 2.72 0.63
C HIS A 153 3.04 1.51 -0.14
N PHE A 154 2.49 1.78 -1.31
CA PHE A 154 2.11 0.83 -2.34
C PHE A 154 3.14 0.82 -3.46
N VAL A 155 3.34 -0.35 -4.04
CA VAL A 155 4.05 -0.54 -5.31
C VAL A 155 3.08 -1.08 -6.35
N ALA A 156 3.02 -0.47 -7.53
CA ALA A 156 2.24 -1.01 -8.64
C ALA A 156 3.08 -2.05 -9.39
N VAL A 157 2.52 -3.24 -9.60
CA VAL A 157 3.19 -4.35 -10.31
C VAL A 157 2.36 -4.83 -11.48
N SER A 158 3.03 -5.18 -12.57
CA SER A 158 2.40 -5.73 -13.79
C SER A 158 2.51 -7.26 -13.88
N TYR A 159 3.01 -7.92 -12.84
CA TYR A 159 3.29 -9.35 -12.78
C TYR A 159 2.62 -10.00 -11.55
N LEU A 160 2.49 -11.33 -11.57
CA LEU A 160 2.02 -12.09 -10.40
C LEU A 160 3.12 -12.14 -9.35
N VAL A 161 2.80 -11.70 -8.13
CA VAL A 161 3.75 -11.68 -7.02
C VAL A 161 3.91 -13.08 -6.45
N SER A 162 5.10 -13.66 -6.60
CA SER A 162 5.46 -14.90 -5.90
C SER A 162 5.66 -14.64 -4.40
N TYR A 163 5.54 -15.68 -3.58
CA TYR A 163 5.78 -15.58 -2.13
C TYR A 163 7.15 -14.93 -1.79
N LYS A 164 8.22 -15.31 -2.52
CA LYS A 164 9.57 -14.72 -2.33
C LYS A 164 9.61 -13.23 -2.66
N GLN A 165 8.82 -12.78 -3.63
CA GLN A 165 8.71 -11.34 -3.95
C GLN A 165 7.89 -10.62 -2.89
N LEU A 166 6.79 -11.20 -2.42
CA LEU A 166 5.98 -10.63 -1.35
C LEU A 166 6.79 -10.45 -0.06
N GLU A 167 7.64 -11.43 0.27
CA GLU A 167 8.55 -11.34 1.42
C GLU A 167 9.57 -10.19 1.28
N LYS A 168 10.13 -10.00 0.07
CA LYS A 168 11.01 -8.85 -0.23
C LYS A 168 10.28 -7.52 -0.10
N LEU A 169 9.02 -7.44 -0.55
CA LEU A 169 8.19 -6.25 -0.45
C LEU A 169 7.79 -5.96 1.00
N ALA A 170 7.46 -6.99 1.78
CA ALA A 170 7.18 -6.89 3.21
C ALA A 170 8.36 -6.29 3.98
N ARG A 171 9.60 -6.75 3.71
CA ARG A 171 10.83 -6.16 4.28
C ARG A 171 11.01 -4.67 3.93
N ARG A 172 10.49 -4.25 2.78
CA ARG A 172 10.48 -2.84 2.35
C ARG A 172 9.25 -2.08 2.84
N LYS A 173 8.39 -2.66 3.69
CA LYS A 173 7.13 -2.03 4.12
C LYS A 173 6.22 -1.65 2.94
N ALA A 174 6.25 -2.43 1.87
CA ALA A 174 5.49 -2.18 0.66
C ALA A 174 4.26 -3.09 0.60
N ALA A 175 3.08 -2.48 0.49
CA ALA A 175 1.88 -3.15 0.00
C ALA A 175 1.89 -3.16 -1.53
N VAL A 176 1.10 -4.05 -2.14
CA VAL A 176 1.09 -4.25 -3.59
C VAL A 176 -0.23 -3.75 -4.17
N ALA A 177 -0.13 -2.95 -5.22
CA ALA A 177 -1.22 -2.69 -6.15
C ALA A 177 -1.03 -3.62 -7.36
N CYS A 178 -1.91 -4.60 -7.50
CA CYS A 178 -1.82 -5.62 -8.53
C CYS A 178 -2.17 -5.06 -9.90
N LYS A 179 -1.83 -5.83 -10.95
CA LYS A 179 -2.10 -5.44 -12.32
C LYS A 179 -3.62 -5.23 -12.53
N PRO A 180 -4.05 -4.09 -13.10
CA PRO A 180 -5.44 -3.89 -13.48
C PRO A 180 -5.94 -5.01 -14.42
N GLY A 181 -7.05 -5.65 -14.06
CA GLY A 181 -7.71 -6.67 -14.90
C GLY A 181 -7.22 -8.10 -14.71
N HIS A 182 -6.35 -8.39 -13.74
CA HIS A 182 -6.19 -9.77 -13.26
C HIS A 182 -7.40 -10.18 -12.43
N ASN A 183 -7.98 -11.34 -12.71
CA ASN A 183 -9.09 -11.87 -11.94
C ASN A 183 -8.61 -12.29 -10.54
N GLY A 184 -9.13 -11.63 -9.50
CA GLY A 184 -9.15 -12.16 -8.14
C GLY A 184 -8.68 -11.20 -7.04
N ILE A 185 -7.61 -10.44 -7.25
CA ILE A 185 -6.98 -9.63 -6.18
C ILE A 185 -6.49 -8.28 -6.74
N ASP A 186 -6.99 -7.18 -6.20
CA ASP A 186 -6.56 -5.83 -6.58
C ASP A 186 -5.39 -5.33 -5.71
N LEU A 187 -5.39 -5.66 -4.42
CA LEU A 187 -4.39 -5.20 -3.45
C LEU A 187 -3.90 -6.37 -2.57
N GLU A 188 -2.60 -6.42 -2.32
CA GLU A 188 -2.00 -7.35 -1.35
C GLU A 188 -1.31 -6.56 -0.23
N ILE A 189 -1.68 -6.87 1.03
CA ILE A 189 -1.07 -6.26 2.21
C ILE A 189 -0.33 -7.36 2.97
N PRO A 190 1.00 -7.30 3.09
CA PRO A 190 1.76 -8.32 3.77
C PRO A 190 1.52 -8.28 5.28
N LEU A 191 1.23 -9.44 5.86
CA LEU A 191 1.22 -9.64 7.30
C LEU A 191 2.45 -10.47 7.70
N THR A 192 3.25 -9.95 8.61
CA THR A 192 4.44 -10.65 9.13
C THR A 192 4.20 -11.13 10.55
N VAL A 193 4.78 -12.28 10.93
CA VAL A 193 4.80 -12.71 12.33
C VAL A 193 5.84 -11.86 13.05
N GLY A 194 5.49 -11.35 14.24
CA GLY A 194 6.42 -10.58 15.06
C GLY A 194 7.67 -11.39 15.40
N GLY A 195 8.73 -11.16 14.66
CA GLY A 195 10.11 -11.45 15.05
C GLY A 195 10.86 -10.12 15.02
N ASP A 196 11.66 -9.88 16.04
CA ASP A 196 12.52 -8.70 16.15
C ASP A 196 13.24 -8.39 14.84
N SER A 197 13.62 -7.12 14.68
CA SER A 197 14.61 -6.64 13.71
C SER A 197 15.82 -7.58 13.64
N ALA A 198 15.75 -8.63 12.83
CA ALA A 198 16.85 -9.52 12.56
C ALA A 198 17.37 -9.18 11.18
N ALA A 199 18.56 -8.57 11.16
CA ALA A 199 19.46 -8.64 10.02
C ALA A 199 19.49 -10.09 9.48
N PRO A 200 19.63 -10.30 8.16
CA PRO A 200 19.59 -11.64 7.60
C PRO A 200 20.75 -12.44 8.16
N SER A 201 20.46 -13.41 9.03
CA SER A 201 21.35 -14.54 9.25
C SER A 201 21.01 -15.58 8.20
N GLU A 202 21.94 -15.82 7.28
CA GLU A 202 21.90 -16.98 6.42
C GLU A 202 21.97 -18.23 7.30
N SER A 203 20.85 -18.89 7.50
CA SER A 203 20.84 -20.29 7.91
C SER A 203 19.77 -21.02 7.10
N ASN A 204 20.24 -21.91 6.23
CA ASN A 204 19.43 -22.88 5.53
C ASN A 204 18.76 -23.80 6.57
N SER A 205 17.43 -23.76 6.65
CA SER A 205 16.66 -24.88 7.20
C SER A 205 15.46 -25.15 6.29
N SER A 206 15.57 -26.21 5.51
CA SER A 206 14.46 -26.84 4.82
C SER A 206 13.47 -27.40 5.84
N CYS A 207 12.21 -26.98 5.78
CA CYS A 207 11.12 -27.73 6.39
C CYS A 207 10.21 -28.22 5.25
N HIS A 208 10.37 -29.51 4.94
CA HIS A 208 9.45 -30.28 4.13
C HIS A 208 8.07 -30.36 4.78
N GLU A 209 7.06 -30.27 3.93
CA GLU A 209 5.74 -30.91 3.95
C GLU A 209 5.23 -31.53 5.27
N SER A 210 4.09 -31.02 5.71
CA SER A 210 3.02 -31.89 6.21
C SER A 210 1.68 -31.45 5.61
N VAL A 211 1.24 -32.25 4.65
CA VAL A 211 -0.08 -32.30 4.02
C VAL A 211 -1.19 -32.46 5.08
N GLY A 212 -2.34 -31.80 4.87
CA GLY A 212 -3.63 -32.36 5.30
C GLY A 212 -4.64 -31.41 5.97
N ARG A 213 -5.35 -30.61 5.15
CA ARG A 213 -6.83 -30.42 5.15
C ARG A 213 -7.18 -29.05 4.58
N SER A 214 -7.33 -28.99 3.26
CA SER A 214 -8.05 -27.92 2.59
C SER A 214 -9.54 -28.26 2.64
N SER A 215 -10.31 -27.54 3.47
CA SER A 215 -11.75 -27.42 3.27
C SER A 215 -11.99 -26.32 2.24
N ASN A 216 -12.12 -26.72 0.98
CA ASN A 216 -12.62 -25.86 -0.09
C ASN A 216 -14.10 -25.58 0.17
N VAL A 217 -14.46 -24.32 0.41
CA VAL A 217 -15.85 -23.87 0.25
C VAL A 217 -15.91 -23.14 -1.10
N ALA A 218 -16.17 -23.91 -2.15
CA ALA A 218 -16.62 -23.39 -3.43
C ALA A 218 -18.14 -23.22 -3.34
N VAL A 219 -18.63 -21.99 -3.52
CA VAL A 219 -20.06 -21.71 -3.65
C VAL A 219 -20.43 -21.94 -5.12
N GLU A 220 -21.09 -23.07 -5.38
CA GLU A 220 -21.62 -23.45 -6.69
C GLU A 220 -22.91 -22.66 -6.97
N ARG A 221 -22.97 -21.96 -8.11
CA ARG A 221 -24.19 -21.34 -8.64
C ARG A 221 -24.93 -22.37 -9.48
N THR A 222 -26.07 -22.87 -8.99
CA THR A 222 -27.02 -23.62 -9.81
C THR A 222 -27.91 -22.65 -10.57
N GLY A 223 -27.71 -22.57 -11.89
CA GLY A 223 -28.71 -22.07 -12.83
C GLY A 223 -29.73 -23.19 -13.11
N MET A 224 -31.01 -22.83 -13.10
CA MET A 224 -32.13 -23.70 -13.43
C MET A 224 -32.81 -23.08 -14.65
N ASP A 225 -32.56 -23.65 -15.82
CA ASP A 225 -33.34 -23.45 -17.04
C ASP A 225 -34.14 -24.72 -17.29
N SER A 226 -35.47 -24.62 -17.26
CA SER A 226 -36.45 -25.45 -17.95
C SER A 226 -37.80 -24.72 -17.93
#